data_AF-A0A7W9IB94-F1
#
_entry.id   AF-A0A7W9IB94-F1
#
_cell.length_a   1.000
_cell.length_b   1.000
_cell.length_c   1.000
_cell.angle_alpha   90.00
_cell.angle_beta   90.00
_cell.angle_gamma   90.00
#
_symmetry.space_group_name_H-M   'P 1'
#
loop_
_entity.id
_entity.type
_entity.pdbx_description
1 polymer ?
#
loop_
_entity_poly.entity_id
_entity_poly.type
_entity_poly.pdbx_seq_one_letter_code
_entity_poly.pdbx_strand_id
1 'polypeptide(L)'
;MLEHLIRSLTIRDVFASPSLRWADPRAHLLAGAQWEAIAQDVLASLSLTDPVQKHLNDKVLALDAAWKQMAARLEEAARTRWSRW
;
A
#
# COMPACT_ATOMS: atom_id res chain seq x y z
N MET A 1 20.97 20.47 1.77
CA MET A 1 20.93 19.73 3.05
C MET A 1 19.56 19.83 3.74
N LEU A 2 19.00 21.04 3.92
CA LEU A 2 17.70 21.24 4.57
C LEU A 2 16.51 20.72 3.75
N GLU A 3 16.57 20.86 2.42
CA GLU A 3 15.51 20.39 1.51
C GLU A 3 15.35 18.86 1.53
N HIS A 4 16.46 18.12 1.67
CA HIS A 4 16.42 16.66 1.80
C HIS A 4 15.75 16.26 3.12
N LEU A 5 16.09 16.94 4.23
CA LEU A 5 15.45 16.73 5.52
C LEU A 5 13.95 17.02 5.48
N ILE A 6 13.53 18.11 4.83
CA ILE A 6 12.11 18.46 4.67
C ILE A 6 11.36 17.41 3.82
N ARG A 7 12.00 16.88 2.78
CA ARG A 7 11.42 15.81 1.94
C ARG A 7 11.31 14.48 2.69
N SER A 8 12.32 14.13 3.47
CA SER A 8 12.34 12.94 4.34
C SER A 8 11.45 13.07 5.59
N LEU A 9 10.94 14.26 5.91
CA LEU A 9 9.85 14.45 6.89
C LEU A 9 8.46 14.29 6.24
N THR A 10 8.37 14.52 4.92
CA THR A 10 7.11 14.43 4.15
C THR A 10 6.78 12.96 3.81
N ILE A 11 7.80 12.19 3.45
CA ILE A 11 7.78 10.73 3.45
C ILE A 11 8.06 10.34 4.90
N ARG A 12 7.19 9.65 5.61
CA ARG A 12 7.36 9.33 7.05
C ARG A 12 8.55 8.38 7.31
N ASP A 13 9.78 8.84 7.10
CA ASP A 13 11.00 8.02 7.10
C ASP A 13 12.09 8.60 8.03
N VAL A 14 11.82 9.75 8.65
CA VAL A 14 12.66 10.31 9.72
C VAL A 14 11.91 10.18 11.05
N PHE A 15 12.46 9.35 11.94
CA PHE A 15 11.91 9.09 13.27
C PHE A 15 12.81 9.69 14.36
N ALA A 16 12.22 10.35 15.35
CA ALA A 16 12.94 11.03 16.42
C ALA A 16 12.54 10.46 17.79
N SER A 17 13.49 9.79 18.47
CA SER A 17 13.38 9.44 19.89
C SER A 17 13.65 10.69 20.75
N PRO A 18 12.83 11.05 21.77
CA PRO A 18 11.80 10.29 22.48
C PRO A 18 10.35 10.72 22.14
N SER A 19 10.13 11.32 20.97
CA SER A 19 8.84 11.96 20.67
C SER A 19 7.75 10.92 20.37
N LEU A 20 6.62 10.95 21.07
CA LEU A 20 5.48 10.08 20.73
C LEU A 20 4.89 10.38 19.34
N ARG A 21 4.97 11.64 18.89
CA ARG A 21 4.38 12.08 17.62
C ARG A 21 5.23 11.69 16.40
N TRP A 22 6.55 11.54 16.55
CA TRP A 22 7.48 11.20 15.47
C TRP A 22 8.33 9.96 15.80
N ALA A 23 7.89 9.12 16.73
CA ALA A 23 8.49 7.81 16.98
C ALA A 23 8.28 6.90 15.76
N ASP A 24 9.19 5.95 15.56
CA ASP A 24 9.00 4.90 14.55
C ASP A 24 7.82 4.01 14.95
N PRO A 25 6.70 4.04 14.21
CA PRO A 25 5.56 3.17 14.50
C PRO A 25 5.93 1.69 14.36
N ARG A 26 6.99 1.35 13.59
CA ARG A 26 7.48 -0.02 13.42
C ARG A 26 8.17 -0.56 14.67
N ALA A 27 8.69 0.29 15.55
CA ALA A 27 9.31 -0.12 16.81
C ALA A 27 8.33 -0.80 17.77
N HIS A 28 7.02 -0.59 17.58
CA HIS A 28 5.95 -1.19 18.38
C HIS A 28 5.27 -2.37 17.68
N LEU A 29 5.82 -2.85 16.56
CA LEU A 29 5.25 -4.01 15.87
C LEU A 29 5.45 -5.27 16.70
N LEU A 30 4.36 -6.00 16.86
CA LEU A 30 4.40 -7.32 17.49
C LEU A 30 5.14 -8.28 16.56
N ALA A 31 5.99 -9.10 17.15
CA ALA A 31 6.77 -10.10 16.45
C ALA A 31 6.82 -11.42 17.23
N GLY A 32 7.08 -12.51 16.53
CA GLY A 32 7.18 -13.86 17.11
C GLY A 32 5.93 -14.23 17.91
N ALA A 33 6.13 -14.76 19.11
CA ALA A 33 5.06 -15.26 19.98
C ALA A 33 3.98 -14.20 20.31
N GLN A 34 4.35 -12.92 20.44
CA GLN A 34 3.38 -11.86 20.74
C GLN A 34 2.45 -11.58 19.56
N TRP A 35 2.96 -11.69 18.33
CA TRP A 35 2.14 -11.61 17.13
C TRP A 35 1.26 -12.85 16.99
N GLU A 36 1.84 -14.05 17.10
CA GLU A 36 1.11 -15.32 16.99
C GLU A 36 -0.08 -15.41 17.96
N ALA A 37 0.08 -14.89 19.18
CA ALA A 37 -0.97 -14.87 20.20
C ALA A 37 -2.22 -14.07 19.81
N ILE A 38 -2.08 -13.03 18.96
CA ILE A 38 -3.20 -12.15 18.58
C ILE A 38 -3.51 -12.16 17.08
N ALA A 39 -2.71 -12.87 16.28
CA ALA A 39 -2.76 -12.79 14.81
C ALA A 39 -4.15 -13.14 14.27
N GLN A 40 -4.80 -14.15 14.84
CA GLN A 40 -6.13 -14.58 14.40
C GLN A 40 -7.19 -13.49 14.61
N ASP A 41 -7.22 -12.86 15.79
CA ASP A 41 -8.17 -11.78 16.10
C ASP A 41 -7.92 -10.56 15.21
N VAL A 42 -6.66 -10.20 15.00
CA VAL A 42 -6.27 -9.10 14.10
C VAL A 42 -6.69 -9.41 12.66
N LEU A 43 -6.38 -10.59 12.14
CA LEU A 43 -6.78 -11.00 10.78
C LEU A 43 -8.30 -11.04 10.62
N ALA A 44 -9.03 -11.54 11.61
CA ALA A 44 -10.49 -11.51 11.62
C ALA A 44 -11.05 -10.09 11.57
N SER A 45 -10.49 -9.17 12.38
CA SER A 45 -10.89 -7.75 12.38
C SER A 45 -10.67 -7.06 11.03
N LEU A 46 -9.66 -7.50 10.29
CA LEU A 46 -9.33 -7.00 8.96
C LEU A 46 -10.05 -7.76 7.83
N SER A 47 -10.92 -8.71 8.16
CA SER A 47 -11.57 -9.61 7.19
C SER A 47 -10.57 -10.40 6.32
N LEU A 48 -9.39 -10.69 6.87
CA LEU A 48 -8.31 -11.45 6.23
C LEU A 48 -8.30 -12.91 6.70
N THR A 49 -9.48 -13.52 6.81
CA THR A 49 -9.65 -14.90 7.30
C THR A 49 -9.38 -15.97 6.24
N ASP A 50 -9.46 -15.60 4.96
CA ASP A 50 -9.12 -16.50 3.85
C ASP A 50 -7.61 -16.79 3.77
N PRO A 51 -7.19 -17.90 3.12
CA PRO A 51 -5.79 -18.18 2.88
C PRO A 51 -5.08 -17.02 2.20
N VAL A 52 -3.86 -16.69 2.65
CA VAL A 52 -3.05 -15.58 2.12
C VAL A 52 -2.97 -15.57 0.60
N GLN A 53 -2.84 -16.74 -0.03
CA GLN A 53 -2.77 -16.86 -1.49
C GLN A 53 -4.04 -16.38 -2.20
N LYS A 54 -5.21 -16.60 -1.61
CA LYS A 54 -6.48 -16.12 -2.18
C LYS A 54 -6.50 -14.59 -2.21
N HIS A 55 -6.17 -13.95 -1.09
CA HIS A 55 -6.08 -12.49 -1.01
C HIS A 55 -5.07 -11.89 -1.99
N LEU A 56 -3.92 -12.54 -2.16
CA LEU A 56 -2.90 -12.09 -3.11
C LEU A 56 -3.38 -12.23 -4.55
N ASN A 57 -4.00 -13.36 -4.90
CA ASN A 57 -4.54 -13.58 -6.24
C ASN A 57 -5.63 -12.55 -6.58
N ASP A 58 -6.54 -12.27 -5.65
CA ASP A 58 -7.60 -11.27 -5.87
C ASP A 58 -7.01 -9.87 -6.14
N LYS A 59 -5.95 -9.49 -5.42
CA LYS A 59 -5.24 -8.22 -5.64
C LYS A 59 -4.54 -8.18 -7.00
N VAL A 60 -3.88 -9.28 -7.39
CA VAL A 60 -3.20 -9.37 -8.69
C VAL A 60 -4.20 -9.26 -9.83
N LEU A 61 -5.34 -9.95 -9.74
CA LEU A 61 -6.40 -9.89 -10.73
C LEU A 61 -7.02 -8.48 -10.84
N ALA A 62 -7.29 -7.84 -9.71
CA ALA A 62 -7.81 -6.47 -9.69
C ALA A 62 -6.82 -5.48 -10.33
N LEU A 63 -5.52 -5.63 -10.05
CA LEU A 63 -4.48 -4.81 -10.64
C LEU A 63 -4.37 -5.02 -12.15
N ASP A 64 -4.33 -6.28 -12.61
CA ASP A 64 -4.28 -6.63 -14.03
C ASP A 64 -5.49 -6.06 -14.81
N ALA A 65 -6.69 -6.19 -14.24
CA ALA A 65 -7.90 -5.64 -14.83
C ALA A 65 -7.85 -4.09 -14.94
N ALA A 66 -7.38 -3.41 -13.89
CA ALA A 66 -7.24 -1.96 -13.89
C ALA A 66 -6.23 -1.48 -14.94
N TRP A 67 -5.12 -2.20 -15.11
CA TRP A 67 -4.10 -1.91 -16.12
C TRP A 67 -4.64 -2.08 -17.54
N LYS A 68 -5.32 -3.19 -17.82
CA LYS A 68 -5.96 -3.43 -19.12
C LYS A 68 -7.01 -2.38 -19.45
N GLN A 69 -7.82 -1.97 -18.47
CA GLN A 69 -8.80 -0.91 -18.64
C GLN A 69 -8.13 0.44 -18.95
N MET A 70 -7.03 0.77 -18.28
CA MET A 70 -6.28 2.00 -18.55
C MET A 70 -5.71 1.99 -19.97
N ALA A 71 -5.08 0.89 -20.40
CA ALA A 71 -4.54 0.74 -21.75
C ALA A 71 -5.63 0.95 -22.82
N ALA A 72 -6.78 0.29 -22.67
CA ALA A 72 -7.92 0.45 -23.59
C ALA A 72 -8.43 1.89 -23.67
N ARG A 73 -8.49 2.60 -22.53
CA ARG A 73 -8.89 4.02 -22.49
C ARG A 73 -7.89 4.92 -23.21
N LEU A 74 -6.59 4.64 -23.09
CA LEU A 74 -5.55 5.40 -23.78
C LEU A 74 -5.60 5.19 -25.29
N GLU A 75 -5.84 3.95 -25.75
CA GLU A 75 -6.04 3.65 -27.17
C GLU A 75 -7.26 4.35 -27.75
N GLU A 76 -8.37 4.37 -27.02
CA GLU A 76 -9.60 5.05 -27.45
C GLU A 76 -9.43 6.58 -27.47
N ALA A 77 -8.75 7.14 -26.47
CA ALA A 77 -8.40 8.56 -26.43
C ALA A 77 -7.46 8.96 -27.58
N ALA A 78 -6.52 8.07 -27.94
CA ALA A 78 -5.69 8.26 -29.12
C ALA A 78 -6.57 8.26 -30.38
N ARG A 79 -7.37 7.21 -30.61
CA ARG A 79 -8.22 7.05 -31.80
C ARG A 79 -9.16 8.24 -32.03
N THR A 80 -9.85 8.68 -30.98
CA THR A 80 -10.75 9.84 -31.03
C THR A 80 -10.03 11.16 -31.31
N ARG A 81 -8.75 11.28 -30.92
CA ARG A 81 -7.92 12.43 -31.28
C ARG A 81 -7.56 12.43 -32.77
N TRP A 82 -7.28 11.29 -33.39
CA TRP A 82 -6.93 11.21 -34.82
C TRP A 82 -8.13 11.37 -35.75
N SER A 83 -9.34 10.99 -35.33
CA SER A 83 -10.57 11.17 -36.11
C SER A 83 -11.14 12.60 -36.08
N ARG A 84 -10.53 13.50 -35.30
CA ARG A 84 -10.95 14.90 -35.15
C ARG A 84 -10.11 15.88 -35.99
N TRP A 85 -9.22 15.35 -36.84
CA TRP A 85 -8.42 16.07 -37.82
C TRP A 85 -8.80 15.65 -39.24
#